data_AF-A0A6I1EQA0-F1
#
_entry.id   AF-A0A6I1EQA0-F1
#
_cell.length_a   1.000
_cell.length_b   1.000
_cell.length_c   1.000
_cell.angle_alpha   90.00
_cell.angle_beta   90.00
_cell.angle_gamma   90.00
#
_symmetry.space_group_name_H-M   'P 1'
#
loop_
_entity.id
_entity.type
_entity.pdbx_description
1 polymer ?
#
loop_
_entity_poly.entity_id
_entity_poly.type
_entity_poly.pdbx_seq_one_letter_code
_entity_poly.pdbx_strand_id
1 'polypeptide(L)'
;MRQLLNTFVNKAAGDRFAWISPLFGMLGTFVTGSVVNSNVLFGKLQLLAAHEAGMSSVWFAAANAAGATVGKMVAPQSIAIAASASAVLAQSSSKMLSGTLRYAIAGAVVLAAITGLFAF
;
A
#
# COMPACT_ATOMS: atom_id res chain seq x y z
N MET A 1 -26.64 3.76 -24.21
CA MET A 1 -27.02 3.98 -22.78
C MET A 1 -26.28 3.04 -21.82
N ARG A 2 -26.44 1.71 -21.91
CA ARG A 2 -25.79 0.74 -21.00
C ARG A 2 -24.25 0.74 -21.05
N GLN A 3 -23.65 0.86 -22.24
CA GLN A 3 -22.19 0.93 -22.36
C GLN A 3 -21.60 2.20 -21.72
N LEU A 4 -22.20 3.37 -21.95
CA LEU A 4 -21.79 4.62 -21.31
C LEU A 4 -21.85 4.53 -19.78
N LEU A 5 -22.96 4.00 -19.23
CA LEU A 5 -23.11 3.76 -17.80
C LEU A 5 -21.98 2.87 -17.25
N ASN A 6 -21.65 1.77 -17.93
CA ASN A 6 -20.55 0.89 -17.51
C ASN A 6 -19.18 1.59 -17.58
N THR A 7 -18.92 2.43 -18.58
CA THR A 7 -17.67 3.19 -18.66
C THR A 7 -17.56 4.23 -17.54
N PHE A 8 -18.65 4.94 -17.23
CA PHE A 8 -18.68 5.90 -16.11
C PHE A 8 -18.51 5.22 -14.75
N VAL A 9 -19.21 4.10 -14.54
CA VAL A 9 -19.10 3.31 -13.30
C VAL A 9 -17.70 2.73 -13.14
N ASN A 10 -17.11 2.16 -14.20
CA ASN A 10 -15.76 1.60 -14.15
C ASN A 10 -14.69 2.67 -13.93
N LYS A 11 -14.84 3.84 -14.55
CA LYS A 11 -13.92 4.96 -14.34
C LYS A 11 -14.01 5.50 -12.91
N ALA A 12 -15.21 5.67 -12.37
CA ALA A 12 -15.40 6.09 -10.98
C ALA A 12 -14.93 5.05 -9.94
N ALA A 13 -15.06 3.76 -10.26
CA ALA A 13 -14.55 2.67 -9.43
C ALA A 13 -13.02 2.58 -9.47
N GLY A 14 -12.42 2.69 -10.66
CA GLY A 14 -10.97 2.74 -10.86
C GLY A 14 -10.32 3.94 -10.17
N ASP A 15 -10.97 5.09 -10.26
CA ASP A 15 -10.55 6.33 -9.60
C ASP A 15 -10.46 6.12 -8.09
N ARG A 16 -11.53 5.65 -7.44
CA ARG A 16 -11.53 5.29 -6.01
C ARG A 16 -10.51 4.19 -5.68
N PHE A 17 -10.31 3.23 -6.57
CA PHE A 17 -9.35 2.14 -6.37
C PHE A 17 -7.89 2.65 -6.39
N ALA A 18 -7.57 3.67 -7.18
CA ALA A 18 -6.25 4.30 -7.21
C ALA A 18 -5.87 4.92 -5.85
N TRP A 19 -6.81 5.56 -5.16
CA TRP A 19 -6.57 6.16 -3.84
C TRP A 19 -6.29 5.12 -2.74
N ILE A 20 -6.85 3.92 -2.85
CA ILE A 20 -6.66 2.85 -1.85
C ILE A 20 -5.58 1.84 -2.25
N SER A 21 -5.07 1.90 -3.48
CA SER A 21 -4.08 0.95 -4.02
C SER A 21 -2.85 0.79 -3.11
N PRO A 22 -2.20 1.87 -2.61
CA PRO A 22 -1.03 1.74 -1.73
C PRO A 22 -1.34 1.05 -0.40
N LEU A 23 -2.58 1.13 0.09
CA LEU A 23 -2.97 0.49 1.36
C LEU A 23 -2.90 -1.03 1.27
N PHE A 24 -3.20 -1.63 0.12
CA PHE A 24 -3.08 -3.07 -0.07
C PHE A 24 -1.63 -3.54 0.06
N GLY A 25 -0.69 -2.82 -0.55
CA GLY A 25 0.74 -3.10 -0.41
C GLY A 25 1.19 -2.97 1.05
N MET A 26 0.73 -1.91 1.73
CA MET A 26 1.02 -1.65 3.13
C MET A 26 0.49 -2.76 4.04
N LEU A 27 -0.77 -3.15 3.89
CA LEU A 27 -1.41 -4.22 4.63
C LEU A 27 -0.73 -5.57 4.38
N GLY A 28 -0.39 -5.88 3.14
CA GLY A 28 0.32 -7.11 2.81
C GLY A 28 1.68 -7.19 3.48
N THR A 29 2.43 -6.09 3.56
CA THR A 29 3.74 -6.09 4.24
C THR A 29 3.57 -6.08 5.76
N PHE A 30 2.54 -5.42 6.29
CA PHE A 30 2.23 -5.43 7.71
C PHE A 30 1.95 -6.86 8.19
N VAL A 31 1.13 -7.61 7.45
CA VAL A 31 0.75 -8.99 7.80
C VAL A 31 1.87 -9.99 7.52
N THR A 32 2.49 -9.92 6.34
CA THR A 32 3.50 -10.92 5.93
C THR A 32 4.89 -10.62 6.46
N GLY A 33 5.15 -9.38 6.90
CA GLY A 33 6.48 -8.90 7.23
C GLY A 33 7.40 -8.69 6.03
N SER A 34 7.01 -9.01 4.79
CA SER A 34 7.90 -8.98 3.61
C SER A 34 7.31 -8.21 2.44
N VAL A 35 8.11 -7.29 1.88
CA VAL A 35 7.73 -6.53 0.67
C VAL A 35 7.54 -7.46 -0.53
N VAL A 36 8.39 -8.49 -0.66
CA VAL A 36 8.29 -9.48 -1.74
C VAL A 36 6.97 -10.25 -1.63
N ASN A 37 6.63 -10.75 -0.43
CA ASN A 37 5.41 -11.52 -0.23
C ASN A 37 4.16 -10.64 -0.40
N SER A 38 4.21 -9.37 0.01
CA SER A 38 3.13 -8.41 -0.25
C SER A 38 2.89 -8.19 -1.75
N ASN A 39 3.97 -8.02 -2.53
CA ASN A 39 3.88 -7.88 -3.98
C ASN A 39 3.36 -9.16 -4.66
N VAL A 40 3.72 -10.34 -4.16
CA VAL A 40 3.16 -11.60 -4.67
C VAL A 40 1.66 -11.72 -4.34
N LEU A 41 1.26 -11.31 -3.13
CA LEU A 41 -0.11 -11.44 -2.62
C LEU A 41 -1.07 -10.47 -3.33
N PHE A 42 -0.69 -9.20 -3.46
CA PHE A 42 -1.57 -8.14 -3.96
C PHE A 42 -1.17 -7.58 -5.32
N GLY A 43 0.05 -7.82 -5.80
CA GLY A 43 0.49 -7.28 -7.10
C GLY A 43 -0.37 -7.76 -8.27
N LYS A 44 -0.75 -9.05 -8.29
CA LYS A 44 -1.67 -9.57 -9.33
C LYS A 44 -3.06 -8.94 -9.24
N LEU A 45 -3.60 -8.74 -8.03
CA LEU A 45 -4.89 -8.07 -7.82
C LEU A 45 -4.86 -6.64 -8.36
N GLN A 46 -3.77 -5.91 -8.10
CA GLN A 46 -3.57 -4.53 -8.54
C GLN A 46 -3.47 -4.42 -10.07
N LEU A 47 -2.75 -5.34 -10.72
CA LEU A 47 -2.68 -5.43 -12.18
C LEU A 47 -4.03 -5.74 -12.82
N LEU A 48 -4.79 -6.69 -12.25
CA LEU A 48 -6.13 -7.03 -12.72
C LEU A 48 -7.10 -5.87 -12.55
N ALA A 49 -7.08 -5.21 -11.39
CA ALA A 49 -7.95 -4.06 -11.13
C ALA A 49 -7.63 -2.87 -12.05
N ALA A 50 -6.36 -2.62 -12.35
CA ALA A 50 -5.96 -1.63 -13.34
C ALA A 50 -6.49 -1.97 -14.74
N HIS A 51 -6.39 -3.22 -15.16
CA HIS A 51 -6.89 -3.69 -16.45
C HIS A 51 -8.42 -3.53 -16.56
N GLU A 52 -9.18 -3.96 -15.55
CA GLU A 52 -10.64 -3.83 -15.51
C GLU A 52 -11.11 -2.36 -15.47
N ALA A 53 -10.34 -1.49 -14.82
CA ALA A 53 -10.59 -0.05 -14.76
C ALA A 53 -10.15 0.70 -16.02
N GLY A 54 -9.43 0.06 -16.95
CA GLY A 54 -8.82 0.73 -18.11
C GLY A 54 -7.72 1.72 -17.74
N MET A 55 -7.03 1.50 -16.62
CA MET A 55 -5.97 2.35 -16.08
C MET A 55 -4.59 1.71 -16.25
N SER A 56 -3.53 2.48 -16.00
CA SER A 56 -2.16 1.99 -16.17
C SER A 56 -1.77 0.97 -15.09
N SER A 57 -1.53 -0.26 -15.53
CA SER A 57 -1.02 -1.35 -14.67
C SER A 57 0.32 -1.01 -14.00
N VAL A 58 1.13 -0.14 -14.61
CA VAL A 58 2.42 0.29 -14.05
C VAL A 58 2.22 1.13 -12.79
N TRP A 59 1.26 2.06 -12.81
CA TRP A 59 0.97 2.91 -11.65
C TRP A 59 0.43 2.11 -10.47
N PHE A 60 -0.46 1.15 -10.72
CA PHE A 60 -1.00 0.27 -9.67
C PHE A 60 0.05 -0.70 -9.11
N ALA A 61 0.93 -1.24 -9.97
CA ALA A 61 2.06 -2.06 -9.50
C ALA A 61 3.06 -1.24 -8.67
N ALA A 62 3.38 -0.02 -9.10
CA ALA A 62 4.26 0.89 -8.37
C ALA A 62 3.66 1.30 -7.03
N ALA A 63 2.36 1.61 -6.98
CA ALA A 63 1.65 1.94 -5.75
C ALA A 63 1.63 0.78 -4.76
N ASN A 64 1.44 -0.46 -5.23
CA ASN A 64 1.54 -1.63 -4.39
C ASN A 64 2.96 -1.79 -3.80
N ALA A 65 3.99 -1.66 -4.62
CA ALA A 65 5.38 -1.78 -4.18
C ALA A 65 5.80 -0.65 -3.21
N ALA A 66 5.37 0.58 -3.48
CA ALA A 66 5.62 1.73 -2.63
C ALA A 66 4.88 1.61 -1.30
N GLY A 67 3.59 1.24 -1.34
CA GLY A 67 2.79 0.96 -0.16
C GLY A 67 3.36 -0.16 0.69
N ALA A 68 3.87 -1.22 0.04
CA ALA A 68 4.57 -2.31 0.71
C ALA A 68 5.83 -1.84 1.46
N THR A 69 6.62 -0.98 0.83
CA THR A 69 7.79 -0.36 1.49
C THR A 69 7.36 0.46 2.71
N VAL A 70 6.30 1.26 2.60
CA VAL A 70 5.75 2.02 3.73
C VAL A 70 5.26 1.11 4.85
N GLY A 71 4.58 0.00 4.51
CA GLY A 71 4.12 -1.00 5.48
C GLY A 71 5.24 -1.67 6.25
N LYS A 72 6.44 -1.77 5.67
CA LYS A 72 7.62 -2.32 6.35
C LYS A 72 8.00 -1.52 7.59
N MET A 73 7.72 -0.21 7.66
CA MET A 73 8.01 0.65 8.82
C MET A 73 7.19 0.29 10.07
N VAL A 74 6.00 -0.28 9.87
CA VAL A 74 5.08 -0.68 10.95
C VAL A 74 4.92 -2.19 11.06
N ALA A 75 5.58 -2.96 10.20
CA ALA A 75 5.52 -4.42 10.21
C ALA A 75 6.11 -4.96 11.53
N PRO A 76 5.41 -5.86 12.24
CA PRO A 76 5.90 -6.44 13.50
C PRO A 76 7.29 -7.04 13.38
N GLN A 77 7.60 -7.67 12.23
CA GLN A 77 8.93 -8.24 11.95
C GLN A 77 10.03 -7.16 11.96
N SER A 78 9.81 -6.01 11.31
CA SER A 78 10.78 -4.91 11.29
C SER A 78 10.96 -4.29 12.67
N ILE A 79 9.85 -4.12 13.40
CA ILE A 79 9.88 -3.59 14.76
C ILE A 79 10.65 -4.54 15.69
N ALA A 80 10.44 -5.86 15.57
CA ALA A 80 11.17 -6.86 16.36
C ALA A 80 12.68 -6.83 16.11
N ILE A 81 13.09 -6.71 14.84
CA ILE A 81 14.51 -6.58 14.46
C ILE A 81 15.11 -5.28 15.00
N ALA A 82 14.38 -4.17 14.89
CA ALA A 82 14.87 -2.89 15.38
C ALA A 82 14.91 -2.84 16.92
N ALA A 83 13.98 -3.53 17.60
CA ALA A 83 13.96 -3.67 19.04
C ALA A 83 15.12 -4.55 19.54
N SER A 84 15.46 -5.65 18.86
CA SER A 84 16.62 -6.48 19.23
C SER A 84 17.96 -5.77 19.02
N ALA A 85 18.03 -4.84 18.06
CA ALA A 85 19.21 -4.01 17.82
C ALA A 85 19.36 -2.84 18.82
N SER A 86 18.29 -2.45 19.53
CA SER A 86 18.29 -1.30 20.44
C SER A 86 18.23 -1.73 21.90
N ALA A 87 19.34 -1.56 22.63
CA ALA A 87 19.40 -1.83 24.07
C ALA A 87 18.40 -1.00 24.90
N VAL A 88 18.02 0.19 24.41
CA VAL A 88 17.10 1.13 25.09
C VAL A 88 15.63 0.82 24.79
N LEU A 89 15.32 0.30 23.61
CA LEU A 89 13.95 0.09 23.13
C LEU A 89 13.52 -1.38 23.08
N ALA A 90 14.41 -2.32 23.40
CA ALA A 90 14.11 -3.76 23.47
C ALA A 90 12.90 -4.11 24.36
N GLN A 91 12.61 -3.29 25.38
CA GLN A 91 11.49 -3.47 26.31
C GLN A 91 10.25 -2.64 25.92
N SER A 92 10.27 -1.92 24.81
CA SER A 92 9.24 -0.94 24.44
C SER A 92 8.88 -0.96 22.95
N SER A 93 8.65 -2.15 22.38
CA SER A 93 8.19 -2.34 20.99
C SER A 93 6.95 -1.49 20.64
N SER A 94 6.08 -1.24 21.62
CA SER A 94 4.91 -0.36 21.48
C SER A 94 5.28 1.12 21.26
N LYS A 95 6.33 1.64 21.92
CA LYS A 95 6.83 3.01 21.70
C LYS A 95 7.45 3.17 20.32
N MET A 96 8.12 2.12 19.82
CA MET A 96 8.66 2.12 18.46
C MET A 96 7.55 2.13 17.42
N LEU A 97 6.56 1.24 17.55
CA LEU A 97 5.42 1.19 16.64
C LEU A 97 4.65 2.52 16.62
N SER A 98 4.31 3.07 17.78
CA SER A 98 3.61 4.36 17.86
C SER A 98 4.45 5.52 17.29
N GLY A 99 5.77 5.48 17.45
CA GLY A 99 6.71 6.44 16.86
C GLY A 99 6.79 6.35 15.33
N THR A 100 6.73 5.15 14.75
CA THR A 100 6.79 4.95 13.29
C THR A 100 5.43 5.07 12.61
N LEU A 101 4.33 4.87 13.34
CA LEU A 101 2.97 4.89 12.81
C LEU A 101 2.63 6.23 12.13
N ARG A 102 3.06 7.36 12.69
CA ARG A 102 2.83 8.69 12.09
C ARG A 102 3.47 8.81 10.70
N TYR A 103 4.65 8.25 10.51
CA TYR A 103 5.38 8.28 9.24
C TYR A 103 4.77 7.31 8.24
N ALA A 104 4.30 6.15 8.71
CA ALA A 104 3.61 5.19 7.87
C ALA A 104 2.26 5.74 7.35
N ILE A 105 1.48 6.40 8.21
CA ILE A 105 0.23 7.06 7.81
C ILE A 105 0.52 8.21 6.85
N ALA A 106 1.48 9.09 7.16
CA ALA A 106 1.85 10.19 6.27
C ALA A 106 2.32 9.66 4.89
N GLY A 107 3.15 8.62 4.87
CA GLY A 107 3.60 7.96 3.65
C GLY A 107 2.45 7.35 2.86
N ALA A 108 1.51 6.66 3.52
CA ALA A 108 0.33 6.09 2.88
C ALA A 108 -0.57 7.16 2.24
N VAL A 109 -0.78 8.30 2.92
CA VAL A 109 -1.56 9.42 2.40
C VAL A 109 -0.88 10.06 1.19
N VAL A 110 0.44 10.28 1.26
CA VAL A 110 1.21 10.83 0.14
C VAL A 110 1.16 9.91 -1.07
N LEU A 111 1.36 8.59 -0.88
CA LEU A 111 1.25 7.62 -1.96
C LEU A 111 -0.16 7.53 -2.52
N ALA A 112 -1.19 7.57 -1.67
CA ALA A 112 -2.59 7.60 -2.10
C ALA A 112 -2.87 8.82 -2.99
N ALA A 113 -2.37 9.99 -2.61
CA ALA A 113 -2.49 11.21 -3.41
C ALA A 113 -1.73 11.11 -4.74
N ILE A 114 -0.50 10.60 -4.75
CA ILE A 114 0.28 10.42 -6.00
C ILE A 114 -0.46 9.47 -6.94
N THR A 115 -0.83 8.30 -6.45
CA THR A 115 -1.51 7.30 -7.30
C THR A 115 -2.87 7.82 -7.76
N GLY A 116 -3.65 8.43 -6.86
CA GLY A 116 -4.95 9.01 -7.15
C GLY A 116 -4.93 10.28 -8.01
N LEU A 117 -3.76 10.85 -8.32
CA LEU A 117 -3.61 11.97 -9.25
C LEU A 117 -3.03 11.54 -10.61
N PHE A 118 -2.16 10.53 -10.63
CA PHE A 118 -1.36 10.18 -11.81
C PHE A 118 -1.74 8.85 -12.48
N ALA A 119 -2.63 8.05 -11.91
CA ALA A 119 -2.93 6.71 -12.43
C ALA A 119 -3.88 6.66 -13.65
N PHE A 120 -4.39 7.80 -14.13
CA PHE A 120 -5.39 7.90 -15.22
C PHE A 120 -4.78 8.09 -16.61
#